data_AF-A0A1F3SHE4-F1
#
_entry.id   AF-A0A1F3SHE4-F1
#
_cell.length_a   1.000
_cell.length_b   1.000
_cell.length_c   1.000
_cell.angle_alpha   90.00
_cell.angle_beta   90.00
_cell.angle_gamma   90.00
#
_symmetry.space_group_name_H-M   'P 1'
#
loop_
_entity.id
_entity.type
_entity.pdbx_description
1 polymer ?
#
loop_
_entity_poly.entity_id
_entity_poly.type
_entity_poly.pdbx_seq_one_letter_code
_entity_poly.pdbx_strand_id
1 'polypeptide(L)'
;MRNVAVFFFLLTITLGCSKEYTEQAIIKRSAIGSGSNFHLALTDAPNPDIKQVFVNIDRVEVRVSQADKVITLTGAQGLGLIDLLTLRNGVTLPLADFALTSNVEIQQIRFILKDSGNYLTNMDGSACLLKTPSQQQSGLKIIIPVKVSITEGKDYNLVVDFDALKSIVLQGNGGCLLKPVIKVKSLTTIALDSSVSTENGETVATAPVTIEENVTPPDPTPVPTPVAQATPDPNAPSPLDNDYNAEDLAALASQQ
;
A
#
# COMPACT_ATOMS: atom_id res chain seq x y z
N MET A 1 18.21 3.97 72.20
CA MET A 1 19.03 3.37 71.11
C MET A 1 18.41 3.84 69.80
N ARG A 2 19.23 4.36 68.87
CA ARG A 2 18.84 5.23 67.74
C ARG A 2 18.13 4.42 66.65
N ASN A 3 16.89 4.79 66.31
CA ASN A 3 16.19 4.26 65.14
C ASN A 3 16.70 4.98 63.89
N VAL A 4 17.29 4.20 62.98
CA VAL A 4 17.84 4.66 61.70
C VAL A 4 16.69 5.00 60.75
N ALA A 5 16.62 6.25 60.31
CA ALA A 5 15.74 6.68 59.24
C ALA A 5 16.32 6.22 57.90
N VAL A 6 15.62 5.30 57.22
CA VAL A 6 15.94 4.91 55.85
C VAL A 6 15.06 5.75 54.93
N PHE A 7 15.65 6.78 54.32
CA PHE A 7 15.05 7.57 53.25
C PHE A 7 15.13 6.75 51.95
N PHE A 8 14.03 6.11 51.55
CA PHE A 8 13.92 5.49 50.23
C PHE A 8 13.63 6.59 49.21
N PHE A 9 14.66 7.00 48.48
CA PHE A 9 14.57 7.89 47.33
C PHE A 9 13.98 7.10 46.16
N LEU A 10 12.64 7.13 46.01
CA LEU A 10 11.98 6.51 44.86
C LEU A 10 12.17 7.42 43.63
N LEU A 11 13.15 7.03 42.81
CA LEU A 11 13.46 7.57 41.50
C LEU A 11 12.21 7.47 40.60
N THR A 12 11.60 8.61 40.27
CA THR A 12 10.53 8.71 39.28
C THR A 12 11.11 8.49 37.88
N ILE A 13 11.04 7.25 37.38
CA ILE A 13 11.35 6.95 35.98
C ILE A 13 10.15 7.44 35.16
N THR A 14 10.30 8.60 34.51
CA THR A 14 9.41 9.01 33.43
C THR A 14 9.65 8.07 32.25
N LEU A 15 8.78 7.07 32.06
CA LEU A 15 8.73 6.37 30.78
C LEU A 15 8.25 7.38 29.73
N GLY A 16 9.18 7.73 28.85
CA GLY A 16 8.91 8.51 27.65
C GLY A 16 7.82 7.82 26.84
N CYS A 17 6.95 8.66 26.29
CA CYS A 17 5.96 8.28 25.29
C CYS A 17 6.70 7.70 24.07
N SER A 18 6.84 6.38 24.01
CA SER A 18 7.22 5.70 22.78
C SER A 18 6.07 5.92 21.81
N LYS A 19 6.29 6.79 20.82
CA LYS A 19 5.43 6.87 19.64
C LYS A 19 5.41 5.47 19.03
N GLU A 20 4.31 4.76 19.23
CA GLU A 20 4.04 3.50 18.55
C GLU A 20 3.91 3.83 17.06
N TYR A 21 4.91 3.41 16.28
CA TYR A 21 4.79 3.35 14.84
C TYR A 21 4.00 2.08 14.51
N THR A 22 2.67 2.22 14.49
CA THR A 22 1.79 1.20 13.93
C THR A 22 1.97 1.22 12.41
N GLU A 23 2.89 0.41 11.88
CA GLU A 23 2.98 0.16 10.45
C GLU A 23 2.21 -1.11 10.08
N GLN A 24 0.89 -1.01 10.22
CA GLN A 24 -0.04 -1.72 9.36
C GLN A 24 -0.96 -0.67 8.78
N ALA A 25 -1.34 -0.83 7.50
CA ALA A 25 -2.25 0.09 6.84
C ALA A 25 -3.53 0.21 7.68
N ILE A 26 -3.61 1.23 8.52
CA ILE A 26 -4.80 1.55 9.27
C ILE A 26 -5.78 2.06 8.22
N ILE A 27 -6.59 1.16 7.65
CA ILE A 27 -7.76 1.58 6.90
C ILE A 27 -8.72 2.14 7.95
N LYS A 28 -8.58 3.44 8.23
CA LYS A 28 -9.57 4.18 9.00
C LYS A 28 -10.87 4.09 8.21
N ARG A 29 -11.85 3.38 8.75
CA ARG A 29 -13.20 3.35 8.20
C ARG A 29 -13.71 4.79 8.14
N SER A 30 -13.86 5.31 6.92
CA SER A 30 -14.42 6.65 6.72
C SER A 30 -15.94 6.49 6.63
N ALA A 31 -16.64 7.05 7.62
CA ALA A 31 -18.08 6.95 7.72
C ALA A 31 -18.73 8.28 7.33
N ILE A 32 -19.62 8.22 6.34
CA ILE A 32 -20.57 9.31 6.03
C ILE A 32 -22.03 8.90 6.34
N GLY A 33 -22.25 7.71 6.91
CA GLY A 33 -23.42 7.32 7.70
C GLY A 33 -23.61 5.80 7.79
N SER A 34 -24.81 5.34 8.19
CA SER A 34 -25.00 3.99 8.75
C SER A 34 -25.71 2.98 7.82
N GLY A 35 -25.73 3.22 6.50
CA GLY A 35 -26.65 2.49 5.61
C GLY A 35 -26.05 1.29 4.85
N SER A 36 -24.77 1.31 4.49
CA SER A 36 -24.14 0.27 3.63
C SER A 36 -22.61 0.36 3.70
N ASN A 37 -21.90 -0.73 3.40
CA ASN A 37 -20.44 -0.71 3.30
C ASN A 37 -19.98 -0.79 1.84
N PHE A 38 -18.91 -0.06 1.53
CA PHE A 38 -18.22 -0.12 0.25
C PHE A 38 -16.76 -0.47 0.47
N HIS A 39 -16.36 -1.61 -0.07
CA HIS A 39 -15.01 -2.14 -0.03
C HIS A 39 -14.39 -2.06 -1.42
N LEU A 40 -13.16 -1.55 -1.48
CA LEU A 40 -12.36 -1.52 -2.70
C LEU A 40 -11.08 -2.31 -2.49
N ALA A 41 -10.78 -3.24 -3.38
CA ALA A 41 -9.55 -4.02 -3.36
C ALA A 41 -8.86 -4.06 -4.72
N LEU A 42 -7.54 -4.22 -4.70
CA LEU A 42 -6.64 -4.32 -5.86
C LEU A 42 -6.21 -5.76 -6.10
N THR A 43 -6.09 -6.15 -7.36
CA THR A 43 -5.46 -7.39 -7.81
C THR A 43 -4.78 -7.16 -9.16
N ASP A 44 -4.03 -8.14 -9.63
CA ASP A 44 -3.45 -8.19 -10.97
C ASP A 44 -3.79 -9.52 -11.67
N ALA A 45 -3.69 -9.51 -12.99
CA ALA A 45 -3.82 -10.70 -13.82
C ALA A 45 -2.50 -11.48 -13.86
N PRO A 46 -2.54 -12.83 -13.83
CA PRO A 46 -1.32 -13.63 -13.91
C PRO A 46 -0.62 -13.45 -15.27
N ASN A 47 0.72 -13.36 -15.25
CA ASN A 47 1.52 -13.40 -16.47
C ASN A 47 2.95 -13.95 -16.22
N PRO A 48 3.54 -14.68 -17.19
CA PRO A 48 4.84 -15.33 -17.04
C PRO A 48 6.07 -14.48 -17.40
N ASP A 49 5.93 -13.33 -18.07
CA ASP A 49 7.04 -12.65 -18.76
C ASP A 49 7.74 -11.56 -17.92
N ILE A 50 7.26 -11.26 -16.71
CA ILE A 50 7.87 -10.29 -15.80
C ILE A 50 8.06 -10.92 -14.42
N LYS A 51 9.21 -10.66 -13.80
CA LYS A 51 9.55 -11.22 -12.48
C LYS A 51 8.83 -10.48 -11.35
N GLN A 52 8.93 -9.14 -11.33
CA GLN A 52 8.32 -8.26 -10.33
C GLN A 52 7.99 -6.89 -10.92
N VAL A 53 6.91 -6.26 -10.45
CA VAL A 53 6.52 -4.90 -10.83
C VAL A 53 6.13 -4.12 -9.60
N PHE A 54 6.95 -3.16 -9.21
CA PHE A 54 6.70 -2.29 -8.07
C PHE A 54 6.06 -0.98 -8.49
N VAL A 55 4.94 -0.65 -7.83
CA VAL A 55 4.26 0.65 -7.95
C VAL A 55 4.15 1.32 -6.60
N ASN A 56 4.35 2.63 -6.56
CA ASN A 56 4.28 3.44 -5.35
C ASN A 56 2.94 4.17 -5.31
N ILE A 57 1.96 3.63 -4.58
CA ILE A 57 0.63 4.22 -4.48
C ILE A 57 0.63 5.24 -3.34
N ASP A 58 0.33 6.50 -3.66
CA ASP A 58 0.20 7.57 -2.67
C ASP A 58 -1.13 7.47 -1.92
N ARG A 59 -2.23 7.41 -2.69
CA ARG A 59 -3.60 7.29 -2.17
C ARG A 59 -4.59 6.86 -3.24
N VAL A 60 -5.79 6.48 -2.81
CA VAL A 60 -6.95 6.25 -3.67
C VAL A 60 -8.06 7.22 -3.29
N GLU A 61 -8.66 7.89 -4.29
CA GLU A 61 -9.78 8.80 -4.10
C GLU A 61 -11.05 8.23 -4.75
N VAL A 62 -12.13 8.13 -4.00
CA VAL A 62 -13.45 7.73 -4.48
C VAL A 62 -14.36 8.95 -4.48
N ARG A 63 -14.77 9.39 -5.67
CA ARG A 63 -15.74 10.47 -5.84
C ARG A 63 -17.14 9.90 -5.83
N VAL A 64 -17.96 10.45 -4.96
CA VAL A 64 -19.35 10.06 -4.81
C VAL A 64 -20.27 11.27 -5.00
N SER A 65 -21.49 11.04 -5.45
CA SER A 65 -22.54 12.06 -5.47
C SER A 65 -23.67 11.68 -4.52
N GLN A 66 -24.15 12.66 -3.76
CA GLN A 66 -25.31 12.53 -2.89
C GLN A 66 -26.08 13.85 -2.89
N ALA A 67 -27.38 13.81 -3.18
CA ALA A 67 -28.24 15.00 -3.21
C ALA A 67 -27.59 16.16 -3.99
N ASP A 68 -27.13 15.88 -5.21
CA ASP A 68 -26.44 16.80 -6.13
C ASP A 68 -25.09 17.39 -5.65
N LYS A 69 -24.56 16.91 -4.52
CA LYS A 69 -23.23 17.27 -4.02
C LYS A 69 -22.20 16.20 -4.36
N VAL A 70 -21.02 16.62 -4.83
CA VAL A 70 -19.88 15.72 -5.06
C VAL A 70 -18.96 15.75 -3.86
N ILE A 71 -18.68 14.57 -3.30
CA ILE A 71 -17.79 14.36 -2.15
C ILE A 71 -16.63 13.47 -2.61
N THR A 72 -15.42 13.74 -2.12
CA THR A 72 -14.25 12.87 -2.36
C THR A 72 -13.87 12.18 -1.06
N LEU A 73 -13.94 10.85 -1.05
CA LEU A 73 -13.48 9.99 0.02
C LEU A 73 -12.06 9.52 -0.30
N THR A 74 -11.17 9.52 0.68
CA THR A 74 -9.77 9.11 0.47
C THR A 74 -9.49 7.83 1.26
N GLY A 75 -8.88 6.84 0.60
CA GLY A 75 -8.39 5.60 1.19
C GLY A 75 -6.93 5.34 0.77
N ALA A 76 -6.39 4.20 1.20
CA ALA A 76 -5.07 3.71 0.78
C ALA A 76 -3.93 4.74 0.95
N GLN A 77 -4.00 5.60 1.97
CA GLN A 77 -2.96 6.60 2.19
C GLN A 77 -1.70 5.93 2.74
N GLY A 78 -0.56 6.18 2.11
CA GLY A 78 0.72 5.70 2.61
C GLY A 78 0.96 4.20 2.45
N LEU A 79 0.33 3.54 1.47
CA LEU A 79 0.59 2.13 1.17
C LEU A 79 2.04 1.85 0.74
N GLY A 80 2.73 2.85 0.20
CA GLY A 80 4.12 2.71 -0.22
C GLY A 80 4.27 1.84 -1.46
N LEU A 81 5.36 1.06 -1.50
CA LEU A 81 5.71 0.19 -2.63
C LEU A 81 4.94 -1.12 -2.57
N ILE A 82 4.23 -1.42 -3.65
CA ILE A 82 3.46 -2.65 -3.81
C ILE A 82 4.00 -3.40 -5.02
N ASP A 83 4.35 -4.68 -4.85
CA ASP A 83 4.63 -5.58 -5.96
C ASP A 83 3.32 -6.13 -6.53
N LEU A 84 2.91 -5.64 -7.70
CA LEU A 84 1.66 -6.02 -8.34
C LEU A 84 1.59 -7.53 -8.63
N LEU A 85 2.74 -8.17 -8.90
CA LEU A 85 2.77 -9.59 -9.24
C LEU A 85 2.57 -10.51 -8.03
N THR A 86 2.52 -9.95 -6.82
CA THR A 86 2.08 -10.67 -5.61
C THR A 86 0.56 -10.73 -5.50
N LEU A 87 -0.18 -9.84 -6.17
CA LEU A 87 -1.64 -9.70 -6.08
C LEU A 87 -2.38 -10.55 -7.12
N ARG A 88 -1.86 -11.73 -7.45
CA ARG A 88 -2.40 -12.67 -8.45
C ARG A 88 -3.05 -13.88 -7.78
N ASN A 89 -3.73 -14.71 -8.57
CA ASN A 89 -4.30 -15.99 -8.12
C ASN A 89 -5.28 -15.87 -6.93
N GLY A 90 -6.10 -14.81 -6.92
CA GLY A 90 -7.08 -14.57 -5.86
C GLY A 90 -6.54 -13.77 -4.67
N VAL A 91 -5.24 -13.45 -4.64
CA VAL A 91 -4.69 -12.48 -3.68
C VAL A 91 -5.18 -11.08 -4.04
N THR A 92 -5.66 -10.36 -3.04
CA THR A 92 -6.12 -8.98 -3.18
C THR A 92 -5.52 -8.09 -2.09
N LEU A 93 -5.32 -6.82 -2.40
CA LEU A 93 -4.89 -5.80 -1.45
C LEU A 93 -6.07 -4.85 -1.15
N PRO A 94 -6.56 -4.76 0.09
CA PRO A 94 -7.56 -3.79 0.47
C PRO A 94 -7.06 -2.35 0.27
N LEU A 95 -7.86 -1.50 -0.37
CA LEU A 95 -7.53 -0.11 -0.66
C LEU A 95 -8.42 0.87 0.09
N ALA A 96 -9.71 0.57 0.23
CA ALA A 96 -10.64 1.43 0.94
C ALA A 96 -11.77 0.62 1.58
N ASP A 97 -12.25 1.13 2.71
CA ASP A 97 -13.42 0.66 3.42
C ASP A 97 -14.22 1.87 3.91
N PHE A 98 -15.39 2.07 3.32
CA PHE A 98 -16.24 3.22 3.57
C PHE A 98 -17.64 2.80 4.04
N ALA A 99 -18.11 3.43 5.11
CA ALA A 99 -19.51 3.36 5.51
C ALA A 99 -20.27 4.48 4.80
N LEU A 100 -21.14 4.11 3.87
CA LEU A 100 -21.90 5.03 3.04
C LEU A 100 -23.37 5.05 3.48
N THR A 101 -23.98 6.22 3.37
CA THR A 101 -25.44 6.35 3.45
C THR A 101 -26.10 5.79 2.21
N SER A 102 -27.40 5.50 2.31
CA SER A 102 -28.21 5.14 1.14
C SER A 102 -28.30 6.32 0.17
N ASN A 103 -28.57 6.02 -1.11
CA ASN A 103 -28.71 7.00 -2.20
C ASN A 103 -27.42 7.77 -2.52
N VAL A 104 -26.27 7.15 -2.26
CA VAL A 104 -24.95 7.62 -2.73
C VAL A 104 -24.64 6.93 -4.05
N GLU A 105 -24.16 7.68 -5.05
CA GLU A 105 -23.66 7.10 -6.31
C GLU A 105 -22.14 7.25 -6.38
N ILE A 106 -21.41 6.16 -6.57
CA ILE A 106 -19.99 6.17 -6.88
C ILE A 106 -19.84 6.68 -8.31
N GLN A 107 -19.20 7.83 -8.50
CA GLN A 107 -19.00 8.47 -9.81
C GLN A 107 -17.64 8.15 -10.42
N GLN A 108 -16.61 8.05 -9.57
CA GLN A 108 -15.24 7.88 -10.04
C GLN A 108 -14.37 7.26 -8.94
N ILE A 109 -13.39 6.46 -9.34
CA ILE A 109 -12.27 6.04 -8.49
C ILE A 109 -10.98 6.49 -9.16
N ARG A 110 -10.07 7.09 -8.38
CA ARG A 110 -8.76 7.60 -8.82
C ARG A 110 -7.67 6.94 -8.01
N PHE A 111 -6.67 6.42 -8.72
CA PHE A 111 -5.42 5.99 -8.13
C PHE A 111 -4.39 7.10 -8.32
N ILE A 112 -3.76 7.52 -7.24
CA ILE A 112 -2.69 8.51 -7.28
C ILE A 112 -1.39 7.76 -6.97
N LEU A 113 -0.46 7.79 -7.93
CA LEU A 113 0.87 7.22 -7.78
C LEU A 113 1.87 8.32 -7.44
N LYS A 114 2.94 7.97 -6.71
CA LYS A 114 4.11 8.84 -6.55
C LYS A 114 4.91 8.88 -7.85
N ASP A 115 5.55 10.01 -8.10
CA ASP A 115 6.40 10.20 -9.29
C ASP A 115 7.65 9.33 -9.27
N SER A 116 8.04 8.85 -8.10
CA SER A 116 9.24 8.02 -7.88
C SER A 116 8.94 6.72 -7.14
N GLY A 117 9.86 5.77 -7.25
CA GLY A 117 9.76 4.45 -6.63
C GLY A 117 9.07 3.39 -7.48
N ASN A 118 8.59 3.73 -8.68
CA ASN A 118 8.04 2.74 -9.60
C ASN A 118 9.16 2.08 -10.43
N TYR A 119 9.21 0.76 -10.48
CA TYR A 119 10.19 0.01 -11.28
C TYR A 119 9.73 -1.41 -11.56
N LEU A 120 10.28 -2.04 -12.60
CA LEU A 120 10.16 -3.47 -12.83
C LEU A 120 11.51 -4.15 -12.64
N THR A 121 11.47 -5.44 -12.31
CA THR A 121 12.64 -6.32 -12.34
C THR A 121 12.42 -7.40 -13.39
N ASN A 122 13.35 -7.51 -14.32
CA ASN A 122 13.37 -8.53 -15.36
C ASN A 122 13.81 -9.89 -14.80
N MET A 123 13.62 -10.95 -15.57
CA MET A 123 14.02 -12.30 -15.17
C MET A 123 15.54 -12.45 -14.96
N ASP A 124 16.34 -11.67 -15.68
CA ASP A 124 17.80 -11.62 -15.54
C ASP A 124 18.28 -10.83 -14.30
N GLY A 125 17.35 -10.27 -13.51
CA GLY A 125 17.65 -9.47 -12.33
C GLY A 125 17.92 -7.99 -12.61
N SER A 126 17.95 -7.56 -13.87
CA SER A 126 18.06 -6.14 -14.21
C SER A 126 16.79 -5.39 -13.80
N ALA A 127 16.94 -4.14 -13.36
CA ALA A 127 15.83 -3.27 -12.98
C ALA A 127 15.65 -2.14 -14.00
N CYS A 128 14.41 -1.82 -14.34
CA CYS A 128 14.09 -0.65 -15.16
C CYS A 128 13.18 0.30 -14.39
N LEU A 129 13.65 1.54 -14.22
CA LEU A 129 12.85 2.60 -13.60
C LEU A 129 11.68 2.96 -14.50
N LEU A 130 10.48 2.95 -13.91
CA LEU A 130 9.25 3.24 -14.60
C LEU A 130 8.93 4.72 -14.48
N LYS A 131 9.14 5.47 -15.57
CA LYS A 131 8.74 6.87 -15.65
C LYS A 131 7.25 6.96 -15.92
N THR A 132 6.55 7.65 -15.06
CA THR A 132 5.18 8.10 -15.30
C THR A 132 5.25 9.34 -16.24
N PRO A 133 4.38 9.49 -17.27
CA PRO A 133 4.44 10.64 -18.17
C PRO A 133 3.98 11.96 -17.52
N SER A 134 4.71 13.04 -17.78
CA SER A 134 4.86 14.31 -17.02
C SER A 134 3.64 15.22 -16.74
N GLN A 135 2.38 14.86 -17.03
CA GLN A 135 1.21 15.67 -16.60
C GLN A 135 0.83 15.44 -15.11
N GLN A 136 1.84 15.21 -14.27
CA GLN A 136 1.74 14.51 -12.98
C GLN A 136 1.76 15.41 -11.75
N GLN A 137 1.75 16.73 -11.91
CA GLN A 137 1.69 17.65 -10.76
C GLN A 137 0.47 17.42 -9.84
N SER A 138 -0.51 16.62 -10.27
CA SER A 138 -1.69 16.22 -9.49
C SER A 138 -1.81 14.71 -9.25
N GLY A 139 -0.81 13.92 -9.66
CA GLY A 139 -0.89 12.46 -9.74
C GLY A 139 -1.53 11.97 -11.04
N LEU A 140 -1.06 10.84 -11.56
CA LEU A 140 -1.62 10.21 -12.74
C LEU A 140 -3.11 9.88 -12.52
N LYS A 141 -4.02 10.64 -13.17
CA LYS A 141 -5.48 10.42 -13.09
C LYS A 141 -5.86 9.11 -13.78
N ILE A 142 -5.95 8.04 -13.01
CA ILE A 142 -6.55 6.79 -13.47
C ILE A 142 -8.06 6.92 -13.32
N ILE A 143 -8.81 6.71 -14.42
CA ILE A 143 -10.27 6.85 -14.44
C ILE A 143 -10.86 5.45 -14.60
N ILE A 144 -11.50 4.97 -13.54
CA ILE A 144 -12.36 3.80 -13.63
C ILE A 144 -13.76 4.26 -14.05
N PRO A 145 -14.31 3.78 -15.18
CA PRO A 145 -15.65 4.13 -15.64
C PRO A 145 -16.69 3.26 -14.93
N VAL A 146 -16.94 3.50 -13.64
CA VAL A 146 -17.98 2.79 -12.92
C VAL A 146 -18.91 3.75 -12.22
N LYS A 147 -20.21 3.53 -12.45
CA LYS A 147 -21.31 4.08 -11.70
C LYS A 147 -21.90 2.98 -10.83
N VAL A 148 -21.83 3.12 -9.50
CA VAL A 148 -22.49 2.20 -8.56
C VAL A 148 -23.46 2.99 -7.71
N SER A 149 -24.73 2.61 -7.73
CA SER A 149 -25.74 3.16 -6.82
C SER A 149 -25.79 2.35 -5.52
N ILE A 150 -25.48 3.01 -4.41
CA ILE A 150 -25.46 2.43 -3.07
C ILE A 150 -26.87 2.50 -2.46
N THR A 151 -27.41 1.34 -2.12
CA THR A 151 -28.72 1.16 -1.49
C THR A 151 -28.54 0.56 -0.11
N GLU A 152 -29.39 0.94 0.83
CA GLU A 152 -29.32 0.52 2.24
C GLU A 152 -29.27 -1.01 2.44
N GLY A 153 -28.63 -1.42 3.53
CA GLY A 153 -28.56 -2.81 3.98
C GLY A 153 -27.74 -3.69 3.05
N LYS A 154 -26.67 -3.18 2.42
CA LYS A 154 -25.82 -3.97 1.53
C LYS A 154 -24.33 -3.71 1.72
N ASP A 155 -23.54 -4.74 1.46
CA ASP A 155 -22.09 -4.66 1.29
C ASP A 155 -21.73 -4.74 -0.18
N TYR A 156 -21.02 -3.73 -0.65
CA TYR A 156 -20.51 -3.63 -2.02
C TYR A 156 -19.02 -3.92 -2.03
N ASN A 157 -18.64 -5.02 -2.67
CA ASN A 157 -17.25 -5.44 -2.81
C ASN A 157 -16.80 -5.22 -4.25
N LEU A 158 -15.99 -4.17 -4.46
CA LEU A 158 -15.41 -3.85 -5.75
C LEU A 158 -13.94 -4.30 -5.79
N VAL A 159 -13.63 -5.21 -6.71
CA VAL A 159 -12.26 -5.61 -7.00
C VAL A 159 -11.85 -5.01 -8.34
N VAL A 160 -10.72 -4.30 -8.35
CA VAL A 160 -10.12 -3.73 -9.55
C VAL A 160 -8.81 -4.44 -9.90
N ASP A 161 -8.59 -4.61 -11.19
CA ASP A 161 -7.45 -5.30 -11.77
C ASP A 161 -6.50 -4.26 -12.38
N PHE A 162 -5.30 -4.12 -11.81
CA PHE A 162 -4.22 -3.32 -12.38
C PHE A 162 -3.37 -4.23 -13.25
N ASP A 163 -3.60 -4.21 -14.55
CA ASP A 163 -2.90 -5.05 -15.53
C ASP A 163 -1.46 -4.55 -15.70
N ALA A 164 -0.53 -5.10 -14.92
CA ALA A 164 0.85 -4.63 -14.87
C ALA A 164 1.53 -4.62 -16.25
N LEU A 165 1.19 -5.58 -17.11
CA LEU A 165 1.87 -5.79 -18.40
C LEU A 165 1.42 -4.79 -19.44
N LYS A 166 0.10 -4.56 -19.51
CA LYS A 166 -0.43 -3.48 -20.36
C LYS A 166 -0.04 -2.11 -19.84
N SER A 167 0.31 -2.03 -18.56
CA SER A 167 0.72 -0.80 -17.91
C SER A 167 2.18 -0.42 -18.18
N ILE A 168 3.02 -1.34 -18.66
CA ILE A 168 4.43 -1.07 -18.93
C ILE A 168 4.64 -0.87 -20.43
N VAL A 169 5.33 0.21 -20.79
CA VAL A 169 5.73 0.47 -22.17
C VAL A 169 7.25 0.60 -22.23
N LEU A 170 7.88 -0.37 -22.89
CA LEU A 170 9.31 -0.32 -23.21
C LEU A 170 9.55 0.66 -24.36
N GLN A 171 10.52 1.55 -24.19
CA GLN A 171 10.90 2.55 -25.17
C GLN A 171 12.11 2.04 -25.99
N GLY A 172 12.19 2.42 -27.27
CA GLY A 172 13.29 2.01 -28.16
C GLY A 172 14.67 2.52 -27.74
N ASN A 173 14.75 3.45 -26.79
CA ASN A 173 15.99 3.95 -26.20
C ASN A 173 16.37 3.24 -24.88
N GLY A 174 15.70 2.14 -24.51
CA GLY A 174 15.93 1.40 -23.27
C GLY A 174 15.22 1.97 -22.03
N GLY A 175 14.45 3.04 -22.17
CA GLY A 175 13.61 3.56 -21.08
C GLY A 175 12.34 2.74 -20.88
N CYS A 176 11.76 2.80 -19.68
CA CYS A 176 10.46 2.19 -19.39
C CYS A 176 9.46 3.25 -18.91
N LEU A 177 8.23 3.19 -19.43
CA LEU A 177 7.14 4.05 -19.00
C LEU A 177 6.07 3.24 -18.27
N LEU A 178 5.44 3.88 -17.28
CA LEU A 178 4.23 3.39 -16.63
C LEU A 178 3.01 4.15 -17.17
N LYS A 179 2.14 3.42 -17.88
CA LYS A 179 0.83 3.84 -18.38
C LYS A 179 -0.27 2.93 -17.83
N PRO A 180 -0.66 3.08 -16.56
CA PRO A 180 -1.57 2.19 -15.85
C PRO A 180 -2.87 1.91 -16.59
N VAL A 181 -3.16 0.62 -16.69
CA VAL A 181 -4.40 0.08 -17.22
C VAL A 181 -5.11 -0.60 -16.05
N ILE A 182 -6.10 0.09 -15.49
CA ILE A 182 -6.93 -0.43 -14.40
C ILE A 182 -8.35 -0.68 -14.90
N LYS A 183 -8.89 -1.86 -14.63
CA LYS A 183 -10.25 -2.26 -15.02
C LYS A 183 -11.00 -2.83 -13.82
N VAL A 184 -12.33 -2.82 -13.88
CA VAL A 184 -13.13 -3.53 -12.88
C VAL A 184 -13.08 -5.02 -13.16
N LYS A 185 -12.74 -5.80 -12.13
CA LYS A 185 -12.69 -7.27 -12.19
C LYS A 185 -14.01 -7.88 -11.75
N SER A 186 -14.53 -7.42 -10.62
CA SER A 186 -15.81 -7.87 -10.08
C SER A 186 -16.44 -6.81 -9.20
N LEU A 187 -17.76 -6.75 -9.22
CA LEU A 187 -18.57 -6.02 -8.26
C LEU A 187 -19.57 -7.01 -7.68
N THR A 188 -19.41 -7.33 -6.40
CA THR A 188 -20.30 -8.24 -5.68
C THR A 188 -21.09 -7.45 -4.66
N THR A 189 -22.41 -7.64 -4.63
CA THR A 189 -23.29 -7.03 -3.63
C THR A 189 -23.87 -8.12 -2.75
N ILE A 190 -23.72 -7.97 -1.43
CA ILE A 190 -24.25 -8.89 -0.42
C ILE A 190 -25.30 -8.12 0.38
N ALA A 191 -26.48 -8.71 0.60
CA ALA A 191 -27.46 -8.10 1.50
C ALA A 191 -27.04 -8.33 2.96
N LEU A 192 -27.06 -7.27 3.75
CA LEU A 192 -26.93 -7.32 5.21
C LEU A 192 -28.27 -7.78 5.77
N ASP A 193 -28.51 -9.09 5.74
CA ASP A 193 -29.68 -9.69 6.38
C ASP A 193 -29.64 -9.40 7.88
N SER A 194 -30.60 -8.62 8.36
CA SER A 194 -30.85 -8.37 9.78
C SER A 194 -32.02 -9.23 10.25
N SER A 195 -31.94 -10.54 10.02
CA SER A 195 -32.81 -11.52 10.67
C SER A 195 -31.99 -12.50 11.51
N VAL A 196 -31.76 -12.10 12.75
CA VAL A 196 -31.72 -13.08 13.83
C VAL A 196 -33.18 -13.45 14.09
N SER A 197 -33.63 -14.58 13.55
CA SER A 197 -34.85 -15.21 14.02
C SER A 197 -34.60 -15.70 15.45
N THR A 198 -35.07 -14.95 16.44
CA THR A 198 -35.34 -15.52 17.75
C THR A 198 -36.58 -16.40 17.64
N GLU A 199 -36.38 -17.70 17.51
CA GLU A 199 -37.41 -18.65 17.92
C GLU A 199 -37.59 -18.48 19.44
N ASN A 200 -38.80 -18.10 19.84
CA ASN A 200 -39.27 -17.78 21.19
C ASN A 200 -39.15 -16.28 21.52
N GLY A 201 -40.25 -15.57 21.30
CA GLY A 201 -40.40 -14.13 21.46
C GLY A 201 -40.19 -13.63 22.90
N GLU A 202 -38.93 -13.45 23.29
CA GLU A 202 -38.53 -12.68 24.45
C GLU A 202 -37.44 -11.67 24.05
N THR A 203 -37.75 -10.38 24.18
CA THR A 203 -36.83 -9.29 23.91
C THR A 203 -35.76 -9.23 25.00
N VAL A 204 -34.57 -9.77 24.72
CA VAL A 204 -33.38 -9.53 25.53
C VAL A 204 -32.52 -8.49 24.82
N ALA A 205 -32.34 -7.34 25.46
CA ALA A 205 -31.37 -6.34 25.00
C ALA A 205 -29.97 -6.95 25.04
N THR A 206 -29.39 -7.22 23.88
CA THR A 206 -28.01 -7.71 23.76
C THR A 206 -27.06 -6.52 23.93
N ALA A 207 -26.38 -6.49 25.08
CA ALA A 207 -25.20 -5.66 25.28
C ALA A 207 -24.12 -6.04 24.25
N PRO A 208 -23.23 -5.11 23.86
CA PRO A 208 -22.16 -5.40 22.91
C PRO A 208 -21.27 -6.53 23.44
N VAL A 209 -21.12 -7.58 22.62
CA VAL A 209 -20.20 -8.69 22.84
C VAL A 209 -18.77 -8.12 22.80
N THR A 210 -18.05 -8.22 23.92
CA THR A 210 -16.62 -7.97 23.98
C THR A 210 -15.92 -9.25 23.52
N ILE A 211 -15.25 -9.22 22.38
CA ILE A 211 -14.38 -10.31 21.94
C ILE A 211 -13.03 -10.09 22.63
N GLU A 212 -12.70 -10.94 23.62
CA GLU A 212 -11.33 -11.03 24.13
C GLU A 212 -10.46 -11.76 23.11
N GLU A 213 -9.58 -11.02 22.45
CA GLU A 213 -8.57 -11.54 21.54
C GLU A 213 -7.37 -12.05 22.37
N ASN A 214 -7.32 -13.35 22.65
CA ASN A 214 -6.11 -14.00 23.15
C ASN A 214 -5.42 -14.74 22.00
N VAL A 215 -4.57 -14.01 21.26
CA VAL A 215 -3.57 -14.63 20.37
C VAL A 215 -2.23 -14.00 20.70
N THR A 216 -1.38 -14.74 21.40
CA THR A 216 0.01 -14.37 21.64
C THR A 216 0.77 -14.50 20.32
N PRO A 217 1.40 -13.44 19.80
CA PRO A 217 2.17 -13.54 18.56
C PRO A 217 3.45 -14.36 18.78
N PRO A 218 3.89 -15.15 17.77
CA PRO A 218 5.19 -15.80 17.82
C PRO A 218 6.32 -14.76 17.79
N ASP A 219 7.32 -15.00 18.62
CA ASP A 219 8.55 -14.21 18.77
C ASP A 219 9.20 -13.90 17.41
N PRO A 220 9.43 -12.63 17.04
CA PRO A 220 10.08 -12.30 15.79
C PRO A 220 11.57 -12.66 15.87
N THR A 221 11.98 -13.65 15.07
CA THR A 221 13.41 -13.85 14.75
C THR A 221 14.06 -12.54 14.30
N PRO A 222 15.23 -12.16 14.85
CA PRO A 222 15.84 -10.86 14.58
C PRO A 222 16.25 -10.73 13.11
N VAL A 223 15.75 -9.67 12.47
CA VAL A 223 16.21 -9.22 11.15
C VAL A 223 17.63 -8.65 11.30
N PRO A 224 18.62 -9.05 10.49
CA PRO A 224 19.97 -8.50 10.57
C PRO A 224 19.97 -7.01 10.24
N THR A 225 20.62 -6.23 11.10
CA THR A 225 20.86 -4.78 10.91
C THR A 225 21.66 -4.56 9.62
N PRO A 226 21.26 -3.62 8.73
CA PRO A 226 22.11 -3.21 7.63
C PRO A 226 23.41 -2.62 8.19
N VAL A 227 24.54 -3.20 7.79
CA VAL A 227 25.86 -2.63 8.06
C VAL A 227 25.89 -1.27 7.38
N ALA A 228 26.12 -0.21 8.17
CA ALA A 228 26.29 1.14 7.65
C ALA A 228 27.41 1.14 6.61
N GLN A 229 27.06 1.43 5.35
CA GLN A 229 28.02 1.72 4.32
C GLN A 229 28.72 3.03 4.69
N ALA A 230 30.04 2.99 4.86
CA ALA A 230 30.84 4.17 5.14
C ALA A 230 30.57 5.24 4.07
N THR A 231 30.29 6.46 4.52
CA THR A 231 30.25 7.63 3.64
C THR A 231 31.60 7.76 2.94
N PRO A 232 31.64 7.98 1.61
CA PRO A 232 32.89 8.22 0.91
C PRO A 232 33.61 9.44 1.50
N ASP A 233 34.92 9.33 1.72
CA ASP A 233 35.76 10.44 2.15
C ASP A 233 35.67 11.58 1.13
N PRO A 234 35.23 12.79 1.52
CA PRO A 234 35.14 13.94 0.61
C PRO A 234 36.51 14.42 0.10
N ASN A 235 37.62 13.87 0.60
CA ASN A 235 38.98 14.15 0.14
C ASN A 235 39.63 12.99 -0.64
N ALA A 236 38.87 11.96 -1.02
CA ALA A 236 39.40 10.91 -1.88
C ALA A 236 39.79 11.52 -3.25
N PRO A 237 41.04 11.32 -3.74
CA PRO A 237 41.45 11.84 -5.04
C PRO A 237 40.61 11.22 -6.17
N SER A 238 40.17 12.06 -7.10
CA SER A 238 39.42 11.66 -8.30
C SER A 238 40.18 10.60 -9.10
N PRO A 239 39.55 9.47 -9.49
CA PRO A 239 40.22 8.44 -10.28
C PRO A 239 40.07 8.75 -11.78
N LEU A 240 40.67 9.85 -12.24
CA LEU A 240 40.83 10.17 -13.66
C LEU A 240 42.06 11.06 -13.80
N ASP A 241 43.25 10.45 -13.79
CA ASP A 241 44.50 10.99 -14.39
C ASP A 241 45.61 9.92 -14.38
N ASN A 242 45.28 8.65 -14.69
CA ASN A 242 46.31 7.66 -15.01
C ASN A 242 46.34 7.45 -16.53
N ASP A 243 47.19 8.23 -17.20
CA ASP A 243 47.75 7.90 -18.50
C ASP A 243 48.55 6.59 -18.36
N TYR A 244 47.86 5.45 -18.49
CA TYR A 244 48.54 4.18 -18.70
C TYR A 244 48.95 4.10 -20.16
N ASN A 245 50.23 4.36 -20.41
CA ASN A 245 50.86 4.15 -21.70
C ASN A 245 50.74 2.67 -22.07
N ALA A 246 50.44 2.39 -23.35
CA ALA A 246 50.17 1.05 -23.88
C ALA A 246 51.34 0.04 -23.75
N GLU A 247 52.48 0.45 -23.20
CA GLU A 247 53.63 -0.42 -22.95
C GLU A 247 53.53 -1.19 -21.60
N ASP A 248 52.75 -0.69 -20.62
CA ASP A 248 52.64 -1.34 -19.30
C ASP A 248 51.69 -2.56 -19.29
N LEU A 249 50.81 -2.70 -20.28
CA LEU A 249 49.90 -3.85 -20.40
C LEU A 249 50.60 -5.11 -20.94
N ALA A 250 51.80 -5.00 -21.52
CA ALA A 250 52.56 -6.13 -22.02
C ALA A 250 53.36 -6.86 -20.92
N ALA A 251 53.65 -6.20 -19.78
CA ALA A 251 54.44 -6.78 -18.70
C ALA A 251 53.64 -7.74 -17.78
N LEU A 252 52.31 -7.70 -17.82
CA LEU A 252 51.43 -8.52 -16.97
C LEU A 252 51.04 -9.87 -17.59
N ALA A 253 51.37 -10.13 -18.86
CA ALA A 253 51.01 -11.36 -19.57
C ALA A 253 52.12 -12.45 -19.57
N SER A 254 53.22 -12.25 -18.84
CA SER A 254 54.36 -13.20 -18.82
C SER A 254 54.62 -13.88 -17.47
N GLN A 255 53.63 -13.90 -16.57
CA GLN A 255 53.72 -14.60 -15.27
C GLN A 255 52.54 -15.57 -15.00
N GLN A 256 51.97 -16.20 -16.03
CA GLN A 256 51.17 -17.42 -15.87
C GLN A 256 51.68 -18.53 -16.78
#